data_AF-A0A6V7MD94-F1
#
_entry.id   AF-A0A6V7MD94-F1
#
_cell.length_a   1.000
_cell.length_b   1.000
_cell.length_c   1.000
_cell.angle_alpha   90.00
_cell.angle_beta   90.00
_cell.angle_gamma   90.00
#
_symmetry.space_group_name_H-M   'P 1'
#
loop_
_entity.id
_entity.type
_entity.pdbx_description
1 polymer ?
#
loop_
_entity_poly.entity_id
_entity_poly.type
_entity_poly.pdbx_seq_one_letter_code
_entity_poly.pdbx_strand_id
1 'polypeptide(L)'
;AHDWGTTTSLTRSDSTGSQQSVQSYASPTTPPYGSSMKGGSIAEILLGLSYNGTTGRLSVEIIKGSHFRGGGGSDTKPPDTYVKLTLIDSNGHEMGRSKTGLKRAQPNPLYKETFIFQ
;
A
#
# COMPACT_ATOMS: atom_id res chain seq x y z
N ALA A 1 -16.64 -54.65 15.63
CA ALA A 1 -15.85 -53.40 15.73
C ALA A 1 -15.98 -52.94 17.18
N HIS A 2 -15.05 -53.27 18.09
CA HIS A 2 -13.83 -52.50 18.44
C HIS A 2 -14.14 -50.99 18.50
N ASP A 3 -14.13 -50.32 19.66
CA ASP A 3 -12.93 -50.10 20.50
C ASP A 3 -13.23 -49.88 22.01
N TRP A 4 -12.27 -50.30 22.85
CA TRP A 4 -12.21 -50.18 24.32
C TRP A 4 -11.44 -48.88 24.69
N GLY A 5 -11.71 -48.18 25.79
CA GLY A 5 -11.14 -48.47 27.10
C GLY A 5 -10.02 -47.47 27.50
N THR A 6 -10.19 -46.87 28.69
CA THR A 6 -9.37 -45.89 29.42
C THR A 6 -7.88 -46.24 29.60
N THR A 7 -7.01 -45.23 29.73
CA THR A 7 -5.82 -45.30 30.61
C THR A 7 -5.32 -43.92 31.02
N THR A 8 -5.30 -43.71 32.33
CA THR A 8 -4.49 -42.73 33.05
C THR A 8 -3.07 -43.25 33.20
N SER A 9 -2.05 -42.40 33.04
CA SER A 9 -0.80 -42.58 33.77
C SER A 9 -0.11 -41.24 34.01
N LEU A 10 0.13 -40.96 35.30
CA LEU A 10 1.00 -39.91 35.81
C LEU A 10 2.43 -40.47 35.84
N THR A 11 3.40 -39.72 35.34
CA THR A 11 4.79 -39.81 35.84
C THR A 11 5.39 -38.41 35.90
N ARG A 12 5.63 -37.94 37.12
CA ARG A 12 6.61 -36.87 37.42
C ARG A 12 8.01 -37.41 37.16
N SER A 13 8.90 -36.59 36.60
CA SER A 13 10.36 -36.74 36.77
C SER A 13 11.05 -35.40 36.50
N ASP A 14 12.01 -35.12 37.38
CA ASP A 14 12.68 -33.84 37.62
C ASP A 14 13.96 -33.63 36.78
N SER A 15 14.29 -32.35 36.60
CA SER A 15 15.63 -31.73 36.55
C SER A 15 16.58 -31.90 35.34
N THR A 16 17.15 -30.72 35.02
CA THR A 16 18.48 -30.43 34.42
C THR A 16 18.67 -30.62 32.92
N GLY A 17 18.64 -29.50 32.20
CA GLY A 17 19.06 -29.40 30.80
C GLY A 17 19.19 -27.94 30.37
N SER A 18 20.30 -27.29 30.72
CA SER A 18 20.68 -25.98 30.19
C SER A 18 20.85 -26.05 28.68
N GLN A 19 19.98 -25.39 27.90
CA GLN A 19 20.33 -24.92 26.57
C GLN A 19 19.83 -23.49 26.39
N GLN A 20 20.79 -22.57 26.32
CA GLN A 20 20.60 -21.21 25.87
C GLN A 20 20.15 -21.26 24.39
N SER A 21 18.97 -20.75 24.07
CA SER A 21 18.59 -20.42 22.70
C SER A 21 18.54 -18.90 22.55
N VAL A 22 19.50 -18.38 21.81
CA VAL A 22 19.63 -16.99 21.34
C VAL A 22 18.28 -16.39 20.92
N GLN A 23 17.92 -15.26 21.53
CA GLN A 23 16.81 -14.43 21.08
C GLN A 23 17.20 -13.78 19.74
N SER A 24 16.65 -14.28 18.63
CA SER A 24 16.83 -13.69 17.31
C SER A 24 16.06 -12.36 17.23
N TYR A 25 16.77 -11.26 17.39
CA TYR A 25 16.30 -9.91 17.06
C TYR A 25 16.33 -9.72 15.55
N ALA A 26 15.18 -9.85 14.91
CA ALA A 26 14.70 -9.05 13.77
C ALA A 26 13.65 -9.85 13.01
N SER A 27 12.39 -9.46 13.18
CA SER A 27 11.41 -9.66 12.11
C SER A 27 11.81 -8.73 10.97
N PRO A 28 12.01 -9.18 9.72
CA PRO A 28 12.02 -8.27 8.60
C PRO A 28 10.59 -7.74 8.46
N THR A 29 10.31 -6.57 9.01
CA THR A 29 9.06 -5.85 8.75
C THR A 29 9.14 -5.32 7.33
N THR A 30 8.95 -6.19 6.35
CA THR A 30 8.54 -5.76 5.02
C THR A 30 7.21 -5.05 5.21
N PRO A 31 7.10 -3.74 4.92
CA PRO A 31 5.81 -3.07 5.00
C PRO A 31 4.85 -3.85 4.08
N PRO A 32 3.67 -4.28 4.58
CA PRO A 32 2.76 -5.07 3.77
C PRO A 32 2.13 -4.14 2.73
N TYR A 33 2.80 -3.98 1.59
CA TYR A 33 2.17 -3.59 0.34
C TYR A 33 1.13 -4.66 0.00
N GLY A 34 -0.08 -4.56 0.56
CA GLY A 34 -1.22 -5.39 0.18
C GLY A 34 -2.00 -6.08 1.31
N SER A 35 -1.71 -5.86 2.60
CA SER A 35 -2.60 -6.39 3.66
C SER A 35 -3.79 -5.47 3.88
N SER A 36 -4.83 -5.68 3.09
CA SER A 36 -6.16 -5.11 3.29
C SER A 36 -6.77 -5.63 4.61
N MET A 37 -6.38 -5.01 5.73
CA MET A 37 -7.12 -5.21 6.97
C MET A 37 -8.51 -4.59 6.82
N LYS A 38 -9.53 -5.36 7.18
CA LYS A 38 -10.92 -4.94 7.29
C LYS A 38 -11.03 -3.82 8.34
N GLY A 39 -10.77 -2.58 7.91
CA GLY A 39 -10.77 -1.38 8.73
C GLY A 39 -9.96 -0.28 8.05
N GLY A 40 -10.64 0.61 7.33
CA GLY A 40 -10.05 1.86 6.82
C GLY A 40 -8.77 1.72 5.98
N SER A 41 -8.87 1.19 4.75
CA SER A 41 -7.75 1.25 3.81
C SER A 41 -7.45 2.71 3.45
N ILE A 42 -6.20 3.16 3.66
CA ILE A 42 -5.71 4.49 3.27
C ILE A 42 -5.74 4.60 1.74
N ALA A 43 -6.17 5.75 1.21
CA ALA A 43 -6.16 6.00 -0.23
C ALA A 43 -4.73 6.13 -0.75
N GLU A 44 -4.43 5.47 -1.86
CA GLU A 44 -3.08 5.38 -2.44
C GLU A 44 -3.08 5.77 -3.92
N ILE A 45 -1.95 6.24 -4.41
CA ILE A 45 -1.73 6.52 -5.83
C ILE A 45 -0.43 5.89 -6.32
N LEU A 46 -0.50 5.24 -7.47
CA LEU A 46 0.65 4.72 -8.19
C LEU A 46 0.95 5.65 -9.37
N LEU A 47 2.18 6.14 -9.41
CA LEU A 47 2.72 6.94 -10.52
C LEU A 47 4.10 6.43 -10.94
N GLY A 48 4.43 6.65 -12.21
CA GLY A 48 5.75 6.43 -12.79
C GLY A 48 6.43 7.78 -13.05
N LEU A 49 7.74 7.85 -12.80
CA LEU A 49 8.58 9.01 -13.10
C LEU A 49 9.76 8.57 -13.96
N SER A 50 10.06 9.33 -15.00
CA SER A 50 11.25 9.11 -15.84
C SER A 50 11.83 10.45 -16.27
N TYR A 51 13.14 10.60 -16.14
CA TYR A 51 13.84 11.82 -16.51
C TYR A 51 14.95 11.52 -17.51
N ASN A 52 14.98 12.29 -18.60
CA ASN A 52 16.08 12.30 -19.55
C ASN A 52 16.97 13.52 -19.30
N GLY A 53 18.16 13.30 -18.73
CA GLY A 53 19.12 14.36 -18.43
C GLY A 53 19.75 15.03 -19.64
N THR A 54 19.76 14.38 -20.81
CA THR A 54 20.27 14.99 -22.05
C THR A 54 19.29 16.01 -22.62
N THR A 55 17.99 15.72 -22.56
CA THR A 55 16.95 16.60 -23.13
C THR A 55 16.25 17.48 -22.09
N GLY A 56 16.50 17.25 -20.80
CA GLY A 56 15.78 17.92 -19.70
C GLY A 56 14.32 17.51 -19.58
N ARG A 57 13.89 16.39 -20.18
CA ARG A 57 12.47 16.01 -20.22
C ARG A 57 12.10 15.15 -19.03
N LEU A 58 11.14 15.61 -18.22
CA LEU A 58 10.51 14.84 -17.15
C LEU A 58 9.18 14.27 -17.66
N SER A 59 9.05 12.95 -17.67
CA SER A 59 7.81 12.24 -17.94
C SER A 59 7.18 11.75 -16.63
N VAL A 60 5.90 12.04 -16.44
CA VAL A 60 5.09 11.64 -15.28
C VAL A 60 3.90 10.82 -15.77
N GLU A 61 3.87 9.53 -15.44
CA GLU A 61 2.73 8.66 -15.73
C GLU A 61 1.85 8.53 -14.48
N ILE A 62 0.59 8.95 -14.59
CA ILE A 62 -0.43 8.69 -13.58
C ILE A 62 -1.11 7.38 -13.92
N ILE A 63 -0.87 6.34 -13.12
CA ILE A 63 -1.25 4.97 -13.46
C ILE A 63 -2.63 4.66 -12.88
N LYS A 64 -2.73 4.55 -11.55
CA LYS A 64 -3.97 4.20 -10.86
C LYS A 64 -4.04 4.78 -9.45
N GLY A 65 -5.27 4.95 -8.97
CA GLY A 65 -5.58 5.10 -7.57
C GLY A 65 -6.04 3.78 -6.95
N SER A 66 -5.97 3.65 -5.63
CA SER A 66 -6.55 2.53 -4.89
C SER A 66 -7.15 3.00 -3.59
N HIS A 67 -8.18 2.29 -3.12
CA HIS A 67 -8.78 2.50 -1.80
C HIS A 67 -9.46 3.88 -1.58
N PHE A 68 -9.92 4.54 -2.64
CA PHE A 68 -10.74 5.75 -2.51
C PHE A 68 -12.16 5.38 -2.04
N ARG A 69 -12.52 5.77 -0.82
CA ARG A 69 -13.84 5.49 -0.23
C ARG A 69 -14.58 6.78 0.07
N GLY A 70 -15.92 6.71 0.06
CA GLY A 70 -16.75 7.80 0.55
C GLY A 70 -16.43 8.12 2.01
N GLY A 71 -16.47 9.41 2.37
CA GLY A 71 -16.35 9.84 3.77
C GLY A 71 -17.52 9.25 4.56
N GLY A 72 -17.23 8.54 5.66
CA GLY A 72 -18.18 7.71 6.37
C GLY A 72 -19.55 8.35 6.65
N GLY A 73 -20.60 7.55 6.53
CA GLY A 73 -22.02 7.94 6.64
C GLY A 73 -22.91 6.95 5.89
N SER A 74 -24.13 7.35 5.51
CA SER A 74 -25.00 6.56 4.62
C SER A 74 -24.52 6.57 3.16
N ASP A 75 -23.60 7.47 2.80
CA ASP A 75 -23.07 7.59 1.45
C ASP A 75 -21.89 6.62 1.25
N THR A 76 -22.19 5.51 0.60
CA THR A 76 -21.23 4.43 0.32
C THR A 76 -20.50 4.63 -1.01
N LYS A 77 -20.87 5.67 -1.77
CA LYS A 77 -20.33 5.91 -3.10
C LYS A 77 -18.88 6.41 -3.01
N PRO A 78 -17.94 5.85 -3.78
CA PRO A 78 -16.59 6.39 -3.90
C PRO A 78 -16.63 7.83 -4.46
N PRO A 79 -15.63 8.67 -4.14
CA PRO A 79 -15.57 10.03 -4.66
C PRO A 79 -15.31 10.06 -6.17
N ASP A 80 -15.61 11.19 -6.79
CA ASP A 80 -15.08 11.54 -8.11
C ASP A 80 -13.63 12.03 -7.95
N THR A 81 -12.71 11.56 -8.80
CA THR A 81 -11.28 11.80 -8.64
C THR A 81 -10.64 12.32 -9.92
N TYR A 82 -9.67 13.23 -9.77
CA TYR A 82 -8.70 13.61 -10.79
C TYR A 82 -7.38 13.95 -10.09
N VAL A 83 -6.28 13.91 -10.81
CA VAL A 83 -4.95 14.22 -10.27
C VAL A 83 -4.48 15.52 -10.90
N LYS A 84 -4.04 16.47 -10.08
CA LYS A 84 -3.41 17.73 -10.51
C LYS A 84 -1.91 17.60 -10.29
N LEU A 85 -1.14 17.91 -11.33
CA LEU A 85 0.32 17.97 -11.30
C LEU A 85 0.76 19.42 -11.39
N THR A 86 1.72 19.78 -10.54
CA THR A 86 2.41 21.07 -10.56
C THR A 86 3.90 20.79 -10.45
N LEU A 87 4.67 21.23 -11.43
CA LEU A 87 6.14 21.22 -11.37
C LEU A 87 6.61 22.52 -10.74
N ILE A 88 7.49 22.42 -9.75
CA ILE A 88 8.00 23.56 -8.97
C ILE A 88 9.53 23.48 -8.98
N ASP A 89 10.18 24.63 -9.17
CA ASP A 89 11.64 24.75 -9.08
C ASP A 89 12.14 24.77 -7.61
N SER A 90 13.45 24.84 -7.41
CA SER A 90 14.04 24.90 -6.07
C SER A 90 13.73 26.20 -5.31
N ASN A 91 13.29 27.25 -6.01
CA ASN A 91 12.91 28.54 -5.43
C ASN A 91 11.42 28.60 -5.09
N GLY A 92 10.66 27.55 -5.38
CA GLY A 92 9.20 27.52 -5.18
C GLY A 92 8.41 28.11 -6.34
N HIS A 93 9.04 28.48 -7.45
CA HIS A 93 8.34 28.96 -8.64
C HIS A 93 7.74 27.80 -9.43
N GLU A 94 6.52 28.01 -9.90
CA GLU A 94 5.87 27.03 -10.76
C GLU A 94 6.43 27.05 -12.18
N MET A 95 6.83 25.89 -12.68
CA MET A 95 7.32 25.70 -14.04
C MET A 95 6.27 25.12 -14.97
N GLY A 96 5.26 24.41 -14.45
CA GLY A 96 4.20 23.85 -15.27
C GLY A 96 3.07 23.20 -14.49
N ARG A 97 1.90 23.09 -15.12
CA ARG A 97 0.71 22.41 -14.59
C ARG A 97 0.14 21.41 -15.58
N SER A 98 -0.44 20.35 -15.07
CA SER A 98 -1.24 19.39 -15.84
C SER A 98 -2.29 18.75 -14.95
N LYS A 99 -3.28 18.09 -15.55
CA LYS A 99 -4.28 17.33 -14.80
C LYS A 99 -4.78 16.16 -15.62
N THR A 100 -5.18 15.09 -14.93
CA THR A 100 -5.85 13.96 -15.57
C THR A 100 -7.29 14.30 -15.94
N GLY A 101 -7.90 13.42 -16.74
CA GLY A 101 -9.35 13.33 -16.84
C GLY A 101 -10.01 12.99 -15.49
N LEU A 102 -11.30 13.31 -15.38
CA LEU A 102 -12.13 12.97 -14.24
C LEU A 102 -12.53 11.49 -14.28
N LYS A 103 -12.39 10.79 -13.16
CA LYS A 103 -12.90 9.43 -12.95
C LYS A 103 -13.98 9.47 -11.90
N ARG A 104 -15.21 9.14 -12.28
CA ARG A 104 -16.38 9.30 -11.41
C ARG A 104 -16.64 8.05 -10.60
N ALA A 105 -16.79 8.20 -9.29
CA ALA A 105 -17.23 7.14 -8.38
C ALA A 105 -16.46 5.82 -8.46
N GLN A 106 -15.15 5.88 -8.69
CA GLN A 106 -14.29 4.69 -8.78
C GLN A 106 -13.44 4.58 -7.52
N PRO A 107 -13.51 3.48 -6.76
CA PRO A 107 -12.65 3.30 -5.58
C PRO A 107 -11.20 2.96 -5.97
N ASN A 108 -11.01 2.44 -7.19
CA ASN A 108 -9.72 2.11 -7.78
C ASN A 108 -9.65 2.72 -9.19
N PRO A 109 -9.55 4.06 -9.32
CA PRO A 109 -9.59 4.73 -10.61
C PRO A 109 -8.35 4.39 -11.44
N LEU A 110 -8.54 4.12 -12.73
CA LEU A 110 -7.46 3.91 -13.69
C LEU A 110 -7.30 5.16 -14.57
N TYR A 111 -6.13 5.80 -14.50
CA TYR A 111 -5.82 7.01 -15.24
C TYR A 111 -5.09 6.67 -16.54
N LYS A 112 -3.89 6.04 -16.45
CA LYS A 112 -3.01 5.73 -17.58
C LYS A 112 -2.73 6.96 -18.47
N GLU A 113 -2.47 8.09 -17.84
CA GLU A 113 -2.19 9.36 -18.51
C GLU A 113 -0.73 9.74 -18.29
N THR A 114 -0.02 10.11 -19.35
CA THR A 114 1.38 10.55 -19.30
C THR A 114 1.48 12.04 -19.59
N PHE A 115 2.21 12.76 -18.75
CA PHE A 115 2.49 14.19 -18.88
C PHE A 115 3.99 14.41 -19.03
N ILE A 116 4.38 15.34 -19.90
CA ILE A 116 5.79 15.65 -20.15
C ILE A 116 6.04 17.11 -19.82
N PHE A 117 7.05 17.36 -19.00
CA PHE A 117 7.54 18.69 -18.63
C PHE A 117 8.98 18.87 -19.12
N GLN A 118 9.35 20.10 -19.43
CA GLN A 118 10.68 20.51 -19.88
C GLN A 118 10.99 21.91 -19.36
#